data_AF-A0A5C8IC58-F1
#
_entry.id   AF-A0A5C8IC58-F1
#
_cell.length_a   1.000
_cell.length_b   1.000
_cell.length_c   1.000
_cell.angle_alpha   90.00
_cell.angle_beta   90.00
_cell.angle_gamma   90.00
#
_symmetry.space_group_name_H-M   'P 1'
#
loop_
_entity.id
_entity.type
_entity.pdbx_description
1 polymer ?
#
loop_
_entity_poly.entity_id
_entity_poly.type
_entity_poly.pdbx_seq_one_letter_code
_entity_poly.pdbx_strand_id
1 'polypeptide(L)'
;MKKTYLLILFLALIGNMVGCKDNNEPTLPLDGVWLEQSDRLDTIRFVRLDNGPYLSLDRGREIRNGEVLPKYGSGLYNYQIKGDSISLLNLSSSCSSCYKTYYFVIKGAELRIGDFYEKNSPNPQPLIFIKD
;
A
#
# COMPACT_ATOMS: atom_id res chain seq x y z
N MET A 1 26.10 -35.15 -40.21
CA MET A 1 24.93 -34.26 -40.04
C MET A 1 24.20 -34.38 -38.69
N LYS A 2 24.54 -35.32 -37.78
CA LYS A 2 23.85 -35.48 -36.48
C LYS A 2 24.44 -34.66 -35.31
N LYS A 3 25.69 -34.19 -35.43
CA LYS A 3 26.40 -33.46 -34.34
C LYS A 3 26.04 -31.98 -34.26
N THR A 4 25.56 -31.38 -35.36
CA THR A 4 25.23 -29.95 -35.43
C THR A 4 23.89 -29.62 -34.74
N TYR A 5 22.92 -30.54 -34.80
CA TYR A 5 21.61 -30.35 -34.13
C TYR A 5 21.70 -30.43 -32.60
N LEU A 6 22.69 -31.17 -32.07
CA LEU A 6 22.91 -31.28 -30.63
C LEU A 6 23.42 -29.95 -30.03
N LEU A 7 24.22 -29.20 -30.79
CA LEU A 7 24.75 -27.90 -30.36
C LEU A 7 23.64 -26.82 -30.36
N ILE A 8 22.73 -26.86 -31.33
CA ILE A 8 21.61 -25.91 -31.45
C ILE A 8 20.57 -26.14 -30.33
N LEU A 9 20.35 -27.40 -29.93
CA LEU A 9 19.46 -27.74 -28.82
C LEU A 9 20.03 -27.25 -27.46
N PHE A 10 21.35 -27.20 -27.30
CA PHE A 10 22.00 -26.73 -26.09
C PHE A 10 21.98 -25.20 -25.96
N LEU A 11 22.07 -24.46 -27.06
CA LEU A 11 21.94 -22.99 -27.05
C LEU A 11 20.50 -22.51 -26.76
N ALA A 12 19.47 -23.29 -27.13
CA ALA A 12 18.08 -22.94 -26.89
C ALA A 12 17.67 -23.04 -25.40
N LEU A 13 18.40 -23.80 -24.58
CA LEU A 13 18.09 -23.96 -23.16
C LEU A 13 18.60 -22.82 -22.26
N ILE A 14 19.55 -22.01 -22.72
CA ILE A 14 20.22 -20.97 -21.90
C ILE A 14 19.44 -19.64 -21.91
N GLY A 15 18.42 -19.50 -22.77
CA GLY A 15 17.68 -18.25 -22.97
C GLY A 15 16.59 -17.90 -21.94
N ASN A 16 16.34 -18.72 -20.92
CA ASN A 16 15.18 -18.55 -20.03
C ASN A 16 15.53 -18.15 -18.58
N MET A 17 16.63 -17.43 -18.37
CA MET A 17 16.93 -16.85 -17.05
C MET A 17 17.32 -15.38 -17.14
N VAL A 18 16.44 -14.56 -17.72
CA VAL A 18 16.42 -13.12 -17.41
C VAL A 18 15.02 -12.77 -16.93
N GLY A 19 14.64 -13.36 -15.79
CA GLY A 19 13.65 -12.72 -14.94
C GLY A 19 14.33 -11.51 -14.33
N CYS A 20 14.07 -10.31 -14.86
CA CYS A 20 14.34 -9.06 -14.17
C CYS A 20 13.56 -9.10 -12.85
N LYS A 21 14.21 -9.60 -11.80
CA LYS A 21 13.79 -9.34 -10.44
C LYS A 21 14.15 -7.89 -10.22
N ASP A 22 13.19 -6.99 -10.39
CA ASP A 22 13.31 -5.63 -9.91
C ASP A 22 13.49 -5.73 -8.40
N ASN A 23 14.74 -5.82 -7.95
CA ASN A 23 15.13 -5.77 -6.55
C ASN A 23 15.10 -4.32 -6.03
N ASN A 24 14.34 -3.47 -6.69
CA ASN A 24 14.10 -2.11 -6.27
C ASN A 24 13.00 -2.16 -5.21
N GLU A 25 13.33 -2.66 -4.02
CA GLU A 25 12.71 -2.19 -2.79
C GLU A 25 13.08 -0.70 -2.71
N PRO A 26 12.20 0.24 -3.10
CA PRO A 26 12.49 1.64 -2.91
C PRO A 26 12.14 1.88 -1.44
N THR A 27 13.06 1.58 -0.54
CA THR A 27 12.88 1.89 0.89
C THR A 27 13.09 3.40 1.09
N LEU A 28 12.28 4.20 0.40
CA LEU A 28 12.03 5.55 0.86
C LEU A 28 11.43 5.43 2.27
N PRO A 29 11.93 6.18 3.24
CA PRO A 29 11.46 6.05 4.60
C PRO A 29 9.96 6.40 4.65
N LEU A 30 9.19 5.50 5.27
CA LEU A 30 7.76 5.65 5.53
C LEU A 30 7.45 6.79 6.52
N ASP A 31 8.49 7.44 7.05
CA ASP A 31 8.40 8.47 8.07
C ASP A 31 7.61 9.70 7.61
N GLY A 32 7.41 10.66 8.51
CA GLY A 32 6.73 11.92 8.19
C GLY A 32 5.22 11.79 7.95
N VAL A 33 4.66 12.85 7.36
CA VAL A 33 3.24 12.99 7.06
C VAL A 33 3.05 12.89 5.55
N TRP A 34 2.10 12.05 5.16
CA TRP A 34 1.67 11.90 3.78
C TRP A 34 0.30 12.55 3.65
N LEU A 35 0.19 13.62 2.87
CA LEU A 35 -1.03 14.39 2.68
C LEU A 35 -1.74 13.95 1.41
N GLU A 36 -3.04 13.67 1.49
CA GLU A 36 -3.84 13.26 0.33
C GLU A 36 -3.86 14.37 -0.73
N GLN A 37 -3.62 14.00 -1.99
CA GLN A 37 -3.36 14.98 -3.05
C GLN A 37 -4.62 15.69 -3.55
N SER A 38 -5.79 15.04 -3.55
CA SER A 38 -6.98 15.53 -4.24
C SER A 38 -7.71 16.62 -3.46
N ASP A 39 -7.95 16.42 -2.16
CA ASP A 39 -8.65 17.38 -1.30
C ASP A 39 -7.76 17.95 -0.17
N ARG A 40 -6.59 17.35 0.07
CA ARG A 40 -5.65 17.75 1.12
C ARG A 40 -6.27 17.76 2.52
N LEU A 41 -7.25 16.89 2.76
CA LEU A 41 -7.93 16.76 4.05
C LEU A 41 -7.51 15.52 4.83
N ASP A 42 -7.11 14.47 4.12
CA ASP A 42 -6.74 13.19 4.72
C ASP A 42 -5.21 13.09 4.84
N THR A 43 -4.70 12.58 5.96
CA THR A 43 -3.27 12.36 6.17
C THR A 43 -2.98 10.94 6.64
N ILE A 44 -1.85 10.40 6.17
CA ILE A 44 -1.29 9.13 6.61
C ILE A 44 0.03 9.38 7.33
N ARG A 45 0.22 8.69 8.46
CA ARG A 45 1.50 8.59 9.16
C ARG A 45 1.81 7.14 9.48
N PHE A 46 3.04 6.73 9.26
CA PHE A 46 3.54 5.45 9.77
C PHE A 46 4.20 5.73 11.12
N VAL A 47 3.56 5.28 12.20
CA VAL A 47 3.96 5.56 13.58
C VAL A 47 4.42 4.28 14.26
N ARG A 48 5.31 4.40 15.24
CA ARG A 48 5.72 3.28 16.11
C ARG A 48 5.22 3.58 17.52
N LEU A 49 4.38 2.70 18.04
CA LEU A 49 3.89 2.71 19.42
C LEU A 49 4.55 1.55 20.18
N ASP A 50 4.38 1.49 21.50
CA ASP A 50 5.01 0.49 22.36
C ASP A 50 4.72 -0.97 21.93
N ASN A 51 3.57 -1.19 21.30
CA ASN A 51 3.09 -2.49 20.85
C ASN A 51 3.33 -2.77 19.35
N GLY A 52 4.00 -1.88 18.60
CA GLY A 52 4.39 -2.14 17.21
C GLY A 52 4.28 -0.96 16.25
N PRO A 53 4.53 -1.17 14.95
CA PRO A 53 4.30 -0.18 13.91
C PRO A 53 2.82 -0.15 13.48
N TYR A 54 2.31 1.06 13.23
CA TYR A 54 0.94 1.30 12.80
C TYR A 54 0.87 2.31 11.66
N LEU A 55 -0.15 2.17 10.83
CA LEU A 55 -0.58 3.22 9.92
C LEU A 55 -1.68 3.99 10.62
N SER A 56 -1.48 5.30 10.78
CA SER A 56 -2.47 6.24 11.30
C SER A 56 -3.07 6.98 10.13
N LEU A 57 -4.39 6.87 9.95
CA LEU A 57 -5.17 7.65 9.00
C LEU A 57 -5.99 8.69 9.77
N ASP A 58 -5.76 9.96 9.47
CA ASP A 58 -6.55 11.08 9.98
C ASP A 58 -7.30 11.75 8.84
N ARG A 59 -8.64 11.70 8.90
CA ARG A 59 -9.55 12.29 7.90
C ARG A 59 -10.36 13.46 8.44
N GLY A 60 -10.10 13.84 9.69
CA GLY A 60 -10.95 14.73 10.47
C GLY A 60 -12.27 14.09 10.93
N ARG A 61 -13.26 14.95 11.17
CA ARG A 61 -14.54 14.58 11.79
C ARG A 61 -15.71 14.98 10.91
N GLU A 62 -16.84 14.30 11.07
CA GLU A 62 -18.12 14.58 10.44
C GLU A 62 -19.24 14.60 11.48
N ILE A 63 -20.33 15.32 11.17
CA ILE A 63 -21.56 15.25 11.97
C ILE A 63 -22.41 14.13 11.39
N ARG A 64 -22.73 13.12 12.19
CA ARG A 64 -23.62 12.02 11.81
C ARG A 64 -24.63 11.81 12.92
N ASN A 65 -25.92 11.89 12.58
CA ASN A 65 -27.03 11.81 13.55
C ASN A 65 -26.93 12.82 14.71
N GLY A 66 -26.41 14.03 14.44
CA GLY A 66 -26.24 15.08 15.45
C GLY A 66 -24.99 14.95 16.32
N GLU A 67 -24.21 13.88 16.15
CA GLU A 67 -22.97 13.65 16.89
C GLU A 67 -21.73 13.92 16.03
N VAL A 68 -20.68 14.47 16.64
CA VAL A 68 -19.39 14.69 15.96
C VAL A 68 -18.55 13.42 16.07
N LEU A 69 -18.42 12.69 14.96
CA LEU A 69 -17.70 11.42 14.89
C LEU A 69 -16.48 11.52 13.98
N PRO A 70 -15.44 10.71 14.17
CA PRO A 70 -14.40 10.54 13.17
C PRO A 70 -15.04 10.10 11.84
N LYS A 71 -14.55 10.63 10.71
CA LYS A 71 -15.01 10.15 9.40
C LYS A 71 -14.73 8.66 9.27
N TYR A 72 -15.58 7.95 8.54
CA TYR A 72 -15.43 6.51 8.30
C TYR A 72 -14.01 6.12 7.88
N GLY A 73 -13.50 5.02 8.42
CA GLY A 73 -12.12 4.56 8.17
C GLY A 73 -11.01 5.35 8.87
N SER A 74 -11.29 6.44 9.60
CA SER A 74 -10.24 7.08 10.40
C SER A 74 -9.75 6.16 11.52
N GLY A 75 -8.47 6.22 11.87
CA GLY A 75 -7.92 5.53 13.03
C GLY A 75 -6.56 4.88 12.79
N LEU A 76 -6.25 3.90 13.64
CA LEU A 76 -5.02 3.12 13.60
C LEU A 76 -5.26 1.78 12.90
N TYR A 77 -4.27 1.38 12.11
CA TYR A 77 -4.25 0.14 11.37
C TYR A 77 -2.95 -0.62 11.67
N ASN A 78 -3.09 -1.89 12.03
CA ASN A 78 -1.98 -2.82 11.85
C ASN A 78 -1.72 -2.95 10.35
N TYR A 79 -0.45 -2.94 9.96
CA TYR A 79 -0.08 -3.08 8.56
C TYR A 79 1.05 -4.07 8.32
N GLN A 80 1.03 -4.68 7.14
CA GLN A 80 2.12 -5.51 6.61
C GLN A 80 2.32 -5.14 5.15
N ILE A 81 3.53 -4.70 4.78
CA ILE A 81 3.89 -4.40 3.39
C ILE A 81 4.60 -5.61 2.80
N LYS A 82 4.21 -6.01 1.59
CA LYS A 82 4.85 -7.09 0.83
C LYS A 82 4.80 -6.77 -0.66
N GLY A 83 5.95 -6.44 -1.24
CA GLY A 83 6.03 -6.04 -2.65
C GLY A 83 5.20 -4.78 -2.90
N ASP A 84 4.30 -4.83 -3.88
CA ASP A 84 3.39 -3.76 -4.30
C ASP A 84 2.05 -3.77 -3.55
N SER A 85 2.03 -4.33 -2.34
CA SER A 85 0.82 -4.50 -1.56
C SER A 85 0.99 -4.17 -0.09
N ILE A 86 -0.09 -3.70 0.52
CA ILE A 86 -0.23 -3.47 1.96
C ILE A 86 -1.47 -4.19 2.49
N SER A 87 -1.29 -5.03 3.48
CA SER A 87 -2.38 -5.65 4.24
C SER A 87 -2.69 -4.78 5.44
N LEU A 88 -3.95 -4.37 5.59
CA LEU A 88 -4.41 -3.50 6.67
C LEU A 88 -5.47 -4.19 7.52
N LEU A 89 -5.36 -4.00 8.84
CA LEU A 89 -6.36 -4.38 9.83
C LEU A 89 -6.70 -3.17 10.69
N ASN A 90 -7.93 -2.66 10.57
CA ASN A 90 -8.42 -1.54 11.37
C ASN A 90 -8.57 -1.98 12.83
N LEU A 91 -7.93 -1.28 13.77
CA LEU A 91 -8.00 -1.60 15.20
C LEU A 91 -9.37 -1.35 15.84
N SER A 92 -10.23 -0.56 15.20
CA SER A 92 -11.62 -0.35 15.62
C SER A 92 -12.58 -1.41 15.07
N SER A 93 -12.09 -2.34 14.25
CA SER A 93 -12.88 -3.46 13.75
C SER A 93 -13.13 -4.50 14.85
N SER A 94 -14.30 -5.14 14.83
CA SER A 94 -14.61 -6.27 15.70
C SER A 94 -13.91 -7.57 15.29
N CYS A 95 -13.33 -7.64 14.09
CA CYS A 95 -12.58 -8.80 13.63
C CYS A 95 -11.09 -8.63 13.84
N SER A 96 -10.48 -9.46 14.68
CA SER A 96 -9.05 -9.37 15.07
C SER A 96 -8.06 -9.95 14.05
N SER A 97 -8.53 -10.64 13.01
CA SER A 97 -7.70 -11.29 11.99
C SER A 97 -8.09 -10.99 10.55
N CYS A 98 -9.05 -10.08 10.32
CA CYS A 98 -9.55 -9.74 8.99
C CYS A 98 -8.65 -8.68 8.31
N TYR A 99 -7.43 -9.07 7.96
CA TYR A 99 -6.60 -8.23 7.10
C TYR A 99 -7.20 -8.15 5.70
N LYS A 100 -7.28 -6.93 5.17
CA LYS A 100 -7.61 -6.68 3.76
C LYS A 100 -6.37 -6.17 3.05
N THR A 101 -6.07 -6.73 1.88
CA THR A 101 -4.89 -6.34 1.08
C THR A 101 -5.27 -5.33 0.02
N TYR A 102 -4.44 -4.31 -0.12
CA TYR A 102 -4.59 -3.21 -1.07
C TYR A 102 -3.30 -3.03 -1.87
N TYR A 103 -3.43 -2.47 -3.07
CA TYR A 103 -2.29 -1.96 -3.82
C TYR A 103 -1.51 -0.94 -2.98
N PHE A 104 -0.18 -0.97 -3.02
CA PHE A 104 0.67 -0.05 -2.30
C PHE A 104 2.02 0.13 -2.98
N VAL A 105 2.36 1.36 -3.36
CA VAL A 105 3.65 1.69 -3.96
C VAL A 105 4.09 3.08 -3.52
N ILE A 106 5.37 3.22 -3.20
CA ILE A 106 6.00 4.53 -2.98
C ILE A 106 6.99 4.80 -4.12
N LYS A 107 6.89 5.98 -4.73
CA LYS A 107 7.78 6.47 -5.78
C LYS A 107 8.14 7.92 -5.50
N GLY A 108 9.35 8.15 -5.00
CA GLY A 108 9.81 9.49 -4.62
C GLY A 108 8.96 10.09 -3.50
N ALA A 109 8.40 11.27 -3.72
CA ALA A 109 7.53 11.95 -2.75
C ALA A 109 6.05 11.51 -2.84
N GLU A 110 5.74 10.46 -3.60
CA GLU A 110 4.39 10.00 -3.85
C GLU A 110 4.16 8.61 -3.27
N LEU A 111 3.09 8.46 -2.49
CA LEU A 111 2.56 7.20 -1.98
C LEU A 111 1.22 6.93 -2.65
N ARG A 112 1.12 5.78 -3.31
CA ARG A 112 -0.13 5.27 -3.88
C ARG A 112 -0.63 4.11 -3.05
N ILE A 113 -1.88 4.17 -2.64
CA ILE A 113 -2.53 3.10 -1.88
C ILE A 113 -3.94 2.86 -2.41
N GLY A 114 -4.40 1.61 -2.47
CA GLY A 114 -5.79 1.32 -2.84
C GLY A 114 -6.78 2.04 -1.91
N ASP A 115 -7.98 2.34 -2.39
CA ASP A 115 -9.02 3.04 -1.61
C ASP A 115 -9.57 2.18 -0.47
N PHE A 116 -8.83 2.14 0.64
CA PHE A 116 -9.08 1.26 1.78
C PHE A 116 -10.14 1.78 2.76
N TYR A 117 -10.63 3.00 2.53
CA TYR A 117 -11.69 3.64 3.32
C TYR A 117 -12.85 4.14 2.46
N GLU A 118 -12.96 3.62 1.23
CA GLU A 118 -14.12 3.75 0.34
C GLU A 118 -14.48 5.21 -0.01
N LYS A 119 -13.48 6.09 -0.15
CA LYS A 119 -13.67 7.50 -0.54
C LYS A 119 -14.33 7.64 -1.91
N ASN A 120 -13.92 6.80 -2.86
CA ASN A 120 -14.27 6.87 -4.27
C ASN A 120 -15.31 5.80 -4.68
N SER A 121 -15.99 5.17 -3.72
CA SER A 121 -17.05 4.19 -4.00
C SER A 121 -18.19 4.85 -4.80
N PRO A 122 -18.69 4.24 -5.91
CA PRO A 122 -18.51 2.83 -6.31
C PRO A 122 -17.33 2.55 -7.28
N ASN A 123 -16.54 3.56 -7.66
CA ASN A 123 -15.45 3.42 -8.63
C ASN A 123 -14.09 3.61 -7.93
N PRO A 124 -13.62 2.62 -7.15
CA PRO A 124 -12.41 2.75 -6.35
C PRO A 124 -11.20 3.00 -7.26
N GLN A 125 -10.51 4.11 -7.01
CA GLN A 125 -9.23 4.45 -7.61
C GLN A 125 -8.16 4.48 -6.52
N PRO A 126 -6.90 4.17 -6.83
CA PRO A 126 -5.82 4.39 -5.88
C PRO A 126 -5.81 5.83 -5.38
N LEU A 127 -5.72 5.97 -4.07
CA LEU A 127 -5.51 7.23 -3.38
C LEU A 127 -4.03 7.60 -3.51
N ILE A 128 -3.78 8.88 -3.79
CA ILE A 128 -2.43 9.41 -3.93
C ILE A 128 -2.19 10.35 -2.75
N PHE A 129 -1.10 10.12 -2.04
CA PHE A 129 -0.60 10.98 -0.99
C PHE A 129 0.78 11.50 -1.36
N ILE A 130 1.04 12.76 -1.05
CA ILE A 130 2.32 13.43 -1.26
C ILE A 130 3.00 13.67 0.09
N LYS A 131 4.32 13.59 0.13
CA LYS A 131 5.10 13.95 1.31
C LYS A 131 4.95 15.45 1.58
N ASP A 132 4.53 15.81 2.79
CA ASP A 132 4.50 17.21 3.28
C ASP A 132 5.83 17.62 3.91
#